data_AF-A0A7R8H6S0-F1
#
_entry.id   AF-A0A7R8H6S0-F1
#
_cell.length_a   1.000
_cell.length_b   1.000
_cell.length_c   1.000
_cell.angle_alpha   90.00
_cell.angle_beta   90.00
_cell.angle_gamma   90.00
#
_symmetry.space_group_name_H-M   'P 1'
#
loop_
_entity.id
_entity.type
_entity.pdbx_description
1 polymer ?
#
loop_
_entity_poly.entity_id
_entity_poly.type
_entity_poly.pdbx_seq_one_letter_code
_entity_poly.pdbx_strand_id
1 'polypeptide(L)'
;MESEKKENKIEVLDVEPEDFKSLLGYLYLDKITLNENNVAALLYCSHKYMIPLLTKRCSAYLLSIVKPSNAIYLMSQTRFFDLPVFRDKCWEVIVRDSKSAFESESFAKIDFETLLDVLRNKDLNYPQIVAFNAAILWATAQLKLKLTEKYEKNPRILGPKIRSLLGRAIDHICFSKMSSEEMCDIVVPSGILSADEIVCIFVKITSSNKTLEKNPKNIKVPFESQSWKLNKYTLFNGSHINSGAYSFFSALGFKVHRTVKIIGLTVLSGQPRDVLHINIKKNGTCCGKALFVCNDETPQQVYIKFTNEIILERDVEYKATAGCSFNKFNYYVKNEEPYFSPIFSITALPQNYNYITDIHYLAFS
;
A
#
# COMPACT_ATOMS: atom_id res chain seq x y z
N MET A 1 14.35 -30.78 -61.45
CA MET A 1 13.48 -30.53 -60.28
C MET A 1 14.24 -31.00 -59.05
N GLU A 2 15.17 -30.19 -58.58
CA GLU A 2 15.75 -30.38 -57.25
C GLU A 2 14.74 -29.78 -56.27
N SER A 3 14.10 -30.65 -55.51
CA SER A 3 13.30 -30.25 -54.36
C SER A 3 14.23 -29.55 -53.36
N GLU A 4 14.13 -28.23 -53.27
CA GLU A 4 14.71 -27.45 -52.18
C GLU A 4 14.26 -28.07 -50.84
N LYS A 5 15.17 -28.82 -50.20
CA LYS A 5 15.00 -29.22 -48.80
C LYS A 5 14.99 -27.92 -48.00
N LYS A 6 13.80 -27.48 -47.58
CA LYS A 6 13.68 -26.49 -46.50
C LYS A 6 14.42 -27.06 -45.30
N GLU A 7 15.59 -26.52 -44.98
CA GLU A 7 16.27 -26.79 -43.73
C GLU A 7 15.35 -26.31 -42.61
N ASN A 8 14.64 -27.23 -41.97
CA ASN A 8 13.82 -26.95 -40.79
C ASN A 8 14.75 -26.69 -39.61
N LYS A 9 15.37 -25.50 -39.60
CA LYS A 9 16.15 -24.99 -38.47
C LYS A 9 15.17 -24.57 -37.38
N ILE A 10 15.36 -25.12 -36.18
CA ILE A 10 14.61 -24.74 -34.98
C ILE A 10 15.54 -23.88 -34.14
N GLU A 11 15.21 -22.60 -34.00
CA GLU A 11 15.96 -21.69 -33.13
C GLU A 11 15.51 -21.86 -31.67
N VAL A 12 16.49 -21.96 -30.77
CA VAL A 12 16.26 -22.00 -29.31
C VAL A 12 16.83 -20.70 -28.75
N LEU A 13 15.95 -19.82 -28.26
CA LEU A 13 16.28 -18.45 -27.87
C LEU A 13 16.30 -18.24 -26.34
N ASP A 14 15.79 -19.21 -25.60
CA ASP A 14 15.46 -19.11 -24.17
C ASP A 14 16.31 -20.05 -23.28
N VAL A 15 17.30 -20.73 -23.87
CA VAL A 15 18.21 -21.63 -23.15
C VAL A 15 19.64 -21.35 -23.60
N GLU A 16 20.55 -21.21 -22.63
CA GLU A 16 21.96 -21.03 -22.91
C GLU A 16 22.54 -22.24 -23.67
N PRO A 17 23.48 -22.03 -24.62
CA PRO A 17 24.03 -23.12 -25.44
C PRO A 17 24.64 -24.27 -24.63
N GLU A 18 25.26 -23.97 -23.48
CA GLU A 18 25.89 -24.98 -22.62
C GLU A 18 24.87 -25.89 -21.92
N ASP A 19 23.76 -25.33 -21.44
CA ASP A 19 22.68 -26.08 -20.82
C ASP A 19 21.94 -26.94 -21.85
N PHE A 20 21.70 -26.39 -23.05
CA PHE A 20 21.08 -27.14 -24.13
C PHE A 20 21.98 -28.27 -24.64
N LYS A 21 23.30 -28.04 -24.71
CA LYS A 21 24.27 -29.09 -25.02
C LYS A 21 24.26 -30.20 -23.96
N SER A 22 24.13 -29.83 -22.69
CA SER A 22 24.02 -30.80 -21.59
C SER A 22 22.73 -31.63 -21.69
N LEU A 23 21.62 -31.00 -22.08
CA LEU A 23 20.36 -31.68 -22.39
C LEU A 23 20.51 -32.67 -23.55
N LEU A 24 21.15 -32.28 -24.65
CA LEU A 24 21.41 -33.16 -25.78
C LEU A 24 22.32 -34.33 -25.38
N GLY A 25 23.35 -34.07 -24.58
CA GLY A 25 24.20 -35.12 -24.01
C GLY A 25 23.40 -36.15 -23.20
N TYR A 26 22.43 -35.69 -22.41
CA TYR A 26 21.51 -36.57 -21.70
C TYR A 26 20.64 -37.39 -22.67
N LEU A 27 20.03 -36.75 -23.67
CA LEU A 27 19.13 -37.42 -24.61
C LEU A 27 19.84 -38.49 -25.47
N TYR A 28 21.07 -38.24 -25.88
CA TYR A 28 21.81 -39.14 -26.77
C TYR A 28 22.68 -40.16 -26.02
N LEU A 29 23.15 -39.84 -24.79
CA LEU A 29 24.14 -40.65 -24.08
C LEU A 29 23.65 -41.15 -22.70
N ASP A 30 22.46 -40.75 -22.25
CA ASP A 30 21.93 -40.95 -20.87
C ASP A 30 22.87 -40.44 -19.75
N LYS A 31 23.82 -39.57 -20.10
CA LYS A 31 24.81 -38.99 -19.20
C LYS A 31 24.51 -37.53 -18.95
N ILE A 32 24.41 -37.16 -17.67
CA ILE A 32 24.24 -35.77 -17.26
C ILE A 32 24.95 -35.52 -15.93
N THR A 33 25.64 -34.38 -15.84
CA THR A 33 26.30 -33.93 -14.60
C THR A 33 25.54 -32.72 -14.09
N LEU A 34 24.84 -32.88 -12.98
CA LEU A 34 24.09 -31.81 -12.32
C LEU A 34 25.00 -31.05 -11.34
N ASN A 35 24.88 -29.72 -11.35
CA ASN A 35 25.54 -28.82 -10.41
C ASN A 35 24.60 -27.65 -10.06
N GLU A 36 25.00 -26.80 -9.10
CA GLU A 36 24.17 -25.69 -8.63
C GLU A 36 23.88 -24.62 -9.70
N ASN A 37 24.73 -24.52 -10.73
CA ASN A 37 24.59 -23.52 -11.80
C ASN A 37 23.65 -24.00 -12.92
N ASN A 38 23.72 -25.29 -13.29
CA ASN A 38 22.98 -25.82 -14.44
C ASN A 38 21.63 -26.46 -14.07
N VAL A 39 21.42 -26.85 -12.80
CA VAL A 39 20.23 -27.64 -12.44
C VAL A 39 18.92 -26.89 -12.70
N ALA A 40 18.88 -25.58 -12.48
CA ALA A 40 17.68 -24.78 -12.72
C ALA A 40 17.34 -24.72 -14.22
N ALA A 41 18.33 -24.48 -15.08
CA ALA A 41 18.16 -24.45 -16.53
C ALA A 41 17.82 -25.84 -17.09
N LEU A 42 18.44 -26.90 -16.58
CA LEU A 42 18.13 -28.28 -16.96
C LEU A 42 16.76 -28.74 -16.48
N LEU A 43 16.32 -28.29 -15.30
CA LEU A 43 14.95 -28.50 -14.83
C LEU A 43 13.96 -27.80 -15.75
N TYR A 44 14.21 -26.53 -16.11
CA TYR A 44 13.40 -25.81 -17.10
C TYR A 44 13.29 -26.55 -18.42
N CYS A 45 14.43 -26.97 -18.99
CA CYS A 45 14.47 -27.79 -20.20
C CYS A 45 13.68 -29.09 -20.05
N SER A 46 13.80 -29.78 -18.91
CA SER A 46 13.09 -31.04 -18.67
C SER A 46 11.58 -30.86 -18.69
N HIS A 47 11.06 -29.75 -18.16
CA HIS A 47 9.64 -29.41 -18.22
C HIS A 47 9.23 -28.98 -19.63
N LYS A 48 10.00 -28.07 -20.24
CA LYS A 48 9.72 -27.52 -21.58
C LYS A 48 9.65 -28.62 -22.65
N TYR A 49 10.58 -29.57 -22.61
CA TYR A 49 10.67 -30.66 -23.58
C TYR A 49 10.01 -31.96 -23.10
N MET A 50 9.30 -31.93 -21.97
CA MET A 50 8.53 -33.06 -21.43
C MET A 50 9.39 -34.33 -21.25
N ILE A 51 10.46 -34.23 -20.46
CA ILE A 51 11.42 -35.31 -20.19
C ILE A 51 11.35 -35.70 -18.69
N PRO A 52 10.40 -36.55 -18.27
CA PRO A 52 10.10 -36.77 -16.85
C PRO A 52 11.25 -37.41 -16.07
N LEU A 53 12.04 -38.26 -16.72
CA LEU A 53 13.21 -38.90 -16.11
C LEU A 53 14.27 -37.86 -15.73
N LEU A 54 14.47 -36.85 -16.58
CA LEU A 54 15.37 -35.74 -16.28
C LEU A 54 14.80 -34.86 -15.17
N THR A 55 13.50 -34.55 -15.21
CA THR A 55 12.82 -33.81 -14.14
C THR A 55 13.05 -34.49 -12.79
N LYS A 56 12.84 -35.81 -12.72
CA LYS A 56 13.09 -36.60 -11.50
C LYS A 56 14.55 -36.54 -11.03
N ARG A 57 15.53 -36.62 -11.94
CA ARG A 57 16.95 -36.48 -11.60
C ARG A 57 17.28 -35.07 -11.08
N CYS A 58 16.78 -34.03 -11.74
CA CYS A 58 16.96 -32.64 -11.31
C CYS A 58 16.32 -32.38 -9.94
N SER A 59 15.09 -32.85 -9.71
CA SER A 59 14.41 -32.72 -8.41
C SER A 59 15.16 -33.46 -7.30
N ALA A 60 15.67 -34.66 -7.57
CA ALA A 60 16.47 -35.43 -6.60
C ALA A 60 17.78 -34.72 -6.23
N TYR A 61 18.46 -34.13 -7.23
CA TYR A 61 19.65 -33.33 -6.98
C TYR A 61 19.33 -32.08 -6.16
N LEU A 62 18.27 -31.34 -6.52
CA LEU A 62 17.82 -30.17 -5.77
C LEU A 62 17.54 -30.50 -4.31
N LEU A 63 16.83 -31.61 -4.04
CA LEU A 63 16.57 -32.10 -2.69
C LEU A 63 17.85 -32.37 -1.88
N SER A 64 18.93 -32.81 -2.54
CA SER A 64 20.21 -33.13 -1.89
C SER A 64 21.03 -31.90 -1.48
N ILE A 65 20.77 -30.74 -2.09
CA ILE A 65 21.54 -29.51 -1.87
C ILE A 65 20.79 -28.47 -1.01
N VAL A 66 19.55 -28.74 -0.59
CA VAL A 66 18.76 -27.80 0.23
C VAL A 66 19.41 -27.62 1.60
N LYS A 67 19.74 -26.37 1.91
CA LYS A 67 20.30 -25.90 3.17
C LYS A 67 19.54 -24.64 3.63
N PRO A 68 19.56 -24.28 4.92
CA PRO A 68 18.88 -23.07 5.40
C PRO A 68 19.23 -21.83 4.58
N SER A 69 20.51 -21.63 4.27
CA SER A 69 21.02 -20.47 3.53
C SER A 69 20.59 -20.41 2.05
N ASN A 70 20.12 -21.48 1.42
CA ASN A 70 19.70 -21.46 0.02
C ASN A 70 18.22 -21.84 -0.19
N ALA A 71 17.53 -22.34 0.83
CA ALA A 71 16.17 -22.87 0.71
C ALA A 71 15.17 -21.84 0.16
N ILE A 72 15.20 -20.60 0.65
CA ILE A 72 14.30 -19.52 0.16
C ILE A 72 14.59 -19.20 -1.30
N TYR A 73 15.87 -19.11 -1.68
CA TYR A 73 16.28 -18.85 -3.05
C TYR A 73 15.87 -19.98 -3.99
N LEU A 74 16.17 -21.23 -3.65
CA LEU A 74 15.80 -22.38 -4.45
C LEU A 74 14.28 -22.51 -4.59
N MET A 75 13.52 -22.20 -3.54
CA MET A 75 12.06 -22.14 -3.59
C MET A 75 11.57 -21.07 -4.58
N SER A 76 12.19 -19.89 -4.61
CA SER A 76 11.91 -18.85 -5.60
C SER A 76 12.21 -19.32 -7.04
N GLN A 77 13.38 -19.91 -7.26
CA GLN A 77 13.81 -20.36 -8.59
C GLN A 77 12.94 -21.50 -9.15
N THR A 78 12.35 -22.32 -8.28
CA THR A 78 11.59 -23.51 -8.68
C THR A 78 10.08 -23.33 -8.65
N ARG A 79 9.59 -22.12 -8.34
CA ARG A 79 8.17 -21.83 -8.14
C ARG A 79 7.28 -22.20 -9.34
N PHE A 80 7.82 -22.11 -10.55
CA PHE A 80 7.08 -22.39 -11.80
C PHE A 80 6.97 -23.89 -12.15
N PHE A 81 7.76 -24.76 -11.52
CA PHE A 81 7.88 -26.17 -11.91
C PHE A 81 6.91 -27.12 -11.19
N ASP A 82 6.02 -26.58 -10.34
CA ASP A 82 5.05 -27.35 -9.53
C ASP A 82 5.66 -28.60 -8.88
N LEU A 83 6.69 -28.40 -8.04
CA LEU A 83 7.40 -29.45 -7.33
C LEU A 83 6.99 -29.48 -5.84
N PRO A 84 5.84 -30.07 -5.47
CA PRO A 84 5.30 -29.99 -4.10
C PRO A 84 6.24 -30.61 -3.06
N VAL A 85 6.81 -31.80 -3.36
CA VAL A 85 7.74 -32.48 -2.45
C VAL A 85 9.00 -31.64 -2.18
N PHE A 86 9.50 -30.94 -3.22
CA PHE A 86 10.64 -30.05 -3.07
C PHE A 86 10.29 -28.82 -2.24
N ARG A 87 9.13 -28.21 -2.51
CA ARG A 87 8.62 -27.06 -1.76
C ARG A 87 8.43 -27.38 -0.27
N ASP A 88 7.87 -28.53 0.04
CA ASP A 88 7.68 -28.99 1.42
C ASP A 88 9.02 -29.19 2.12
N LYS A 89 10.02 -29.75 1.42
CA LYS A 89 11.36 -29.90 1.96
C LYS A 89 12.03 -28.55 2.22
N CYS A 90 11.88 -27.57 1.33
CA CYS A 90 12.37 -26.22 1.55
C CYS A 90 11.75 -25.61 2.81
N TRP A 91 10.43 -25.72 2.99
CA TRP A 91 9.75 -25.24 4.19
C TRP A 91 10.24 -25.94 5.46
N GLU A 92 10.41 -27.26 5.45
CA GLU A 92 10.97 -28.01 6.59
C GLU A 92 12.34 -27.45 7.01
N VAL A 93 13.22 -27.20 6.03
CA VAL A 93 14.56 -26.66 6.28
C VAL A 93 14.51 -25.21 6.77
N ILE A 94 13.62 -24.38 6.22
CA ILE A 94 13.42 -22.99 6.66
C ILE A 94 12.88 -22.94 8.09
N VAL A 95 11.92 -23.79 8.45
CA VAL A 95 11.36 -23.85 9.81
C VAL A 95 12.43 -24.26 10.82
N ARG A 96 13.30 -25.21 10.45
CA ARG A 96 14.37 -25.70 11.33
C ARG A 96 15.40 -24.62 11.69
N ASP A 97 15.72 -23.74 10.74
CA ASP A 97 16.69 -22.66 10.93
C ASP A 97 16.29 -21.42 10.12
N SER A 98 15.24 -20.74 10.60
CA SER A 98 14.69 -19.58 9.91
C SER A 98 15.68 -18.42 9.93
N LYS A 99 16.44 -18.24 11.02
CA LYS A 99 17.40 -17.15 11.14
C LYS A 99 18.43 -17.19 10.01
N SER A 100 19.12 -18.31 9.80
CA SER A 100 20.11 -18.43 8.72
C SER A 100 19.48 -18.38 7.33
N ALA A 101 18.21 -18.76 7.18
CA ALA A 101 17.51 -18.62 5.91
C ALA A 101 17.28 -17.15 5.53
N PHE A 102 16.89 -16.29 6.48
CA PHE A 102 16.70 -14.85 6.25
C PHE A 102 18.02 -14.06 6.15
N GLU A 103 19.08 -14.48 6.86
CA GLU A 103 20.40 -13.80 6.80
C GLU A 103 21.18 -14.09 5.50
N SER A 104 20.66 -14.97 4.63
CA SER A 104 21.33 -15.34 3.39
C SER A 104 21.42 -14.18 2.38
N GLU A 105 22.61 -14.00 1.79
CA GLU A 105 22.80 -13.10 0.65
C GLU A 105 21.95 -13.49 -0.57
N SER A 106 21.57 -14.78 -0.67
CA SER A 106 20.73 -15.27 -1.77
C SER A 106 19.31 -14.69 -1.72
N PHE A 107 18.90 -14.14 -0.57
CA PHE A 107 17.64 -13.44 -0.38
C PHE A 107 17.52 -12.20 -1.29
N ALA A 108 18.64 -11.59 -1.69
CA ALA A 108 18.65 -10.47 -2.64
C ALA A 108 18.09 -10.83 -4.05
N LYS A 109 18.14 -12.12 -4.42
CA LYS A 109 17.85 -12.60 -5.78
C LYS A 109 16.43 -13.16 -5.96
N ILE A 110 15.62 -13.17 -4.90
CA ILE A 110 14.29 -13.78 -4.93
C ILE A 110 13.26 -12.87 -5.59
N ASP A 111 12.18 -13.45 -6.10
CA ASP A 111 11.02 -12.72 -6.57
C ASP A 111 10.17 -12.16 -5.41
N PHE A 112 9.37 -11.13 -5.69
CA PHE A 112 8.54 -10.44 -4.69
C PHE A 112 7.51 -11.37 -4.03
N GLU A 113 6.99 -12.35 -4.76
CA GLU A 113 5.97 -13.22 -4.20
C GLU A 113 6.58 -14.23 -3.23
N THR A 114 7.80 -14.71 -3.49
CA THR A 114 8.56 -15.47 -2.50
C THR A 114 8.84 -14.64 -1.25
N LEU A 115 9.27 -13.38 -1.39
CA LEU A 115 9.45 -12.46 -0.26
C LEU A 115 8.18 -12.40 0.61
N LEU A 116 7.04 -12.20 -0.04
CA LEU A 116 5.75 -12.10 0.63
C LEU A 116 5.37 -13.40 1.35
N ASP A 117 5.52 -14.54 0.67
CA ASP A 117 5.18 -15.86 1.20
C ASP A 117 5.99 -16.18 2.47
N VAL A 118 7.30 -15.87 2.49
CA VAL A 118 8.14 -16.11 3.67
C VAL A 118 7.83 -15.13 4.79
N LEU A 119 7.69 -13.83 4.53
CA LEU A 119 7.37 -12.86 5.58
C LEU A 119 5.98 -13.07 6.20
N ARG A 120 5.00 -13.51 5.40
CA ARG A 120 3.64 -13.78 5.86
C ARG A 120 3.54 -14.99 6.78
N ASN A 121 4.48 -15.94 6.69
CA ASN A 121 4.45 -17.18 7.44
C ASN A 121 4.72 -16.93 8.94
N LYS A 122 3.67 -17.11 9.75
CA LYS A 122 3.72 -16.88 11.21
C LYS A 122 4.32 -18.04 12.00
N ASP A 123 4.51 -19.19 11.37
CA ASP A 123 5.05 -20.40 12.01
C ASP A 123 6.59 -20.39 12.07
N LEU A 124 7.22 -19.45 11.37
CA LEU A 124 8.66 -19.27 11.39
C LEU A 124 9.12 -18.54 12.65
N ASN A 125 10.14 -19.08 13.30
CA ASN A 125 10.71 -18.51 14.52
C ASN A 125 12.02 -17.78 14.21
N TYR A 126 11.95 -16.46 14.10
CA TYR A 126 13.12 -15.60 13.91
C TYR A 126 12.93 -14.23 14.60
N PRO A 127 14.03 -13.56 15.01
CA PRO A 127 13.96 -12.18 15.47
C PRO A 127 13.48 -11.28 14.33
N GLN A 128 12.50 -10.42 14.59
CA GLN A 128 11.89 -9.60 13.54
C GLN A 128 12.88 -8.65 12.87
N ILE A 129 13.94 -8.25 13.57
CA ILE A 129 15.02 -7.45 13.00
C ILE A 129 15.71 -8.15 11.82
N VAL A 130 15.82 -9.48 11.87
CA VAL A 130 16.46 -10.27 10.82
C VAL A 130 15.62 -10.23 9.54
N ALA A 131 14.30 -10.39 9.67
CA ALA A 131 13.38 -10.24 8.54
C ALA A 131 13.37 -8.81 7.98
N PHE A 132 13.49 -7.80 8.84
CA PHE A 132 13.61 -6.41 8.39
C PHE A 132 14.88 -6.16 7.58
N ASN A 133 16.03 -6.64 8.06
CA ASN A 133 17.30 -6.53 7.34
C ASN A 133 17.26 -7.30 6.00
N ALA A 134 16.67 -8.50 5.98
CA ALA A 134 16.48 -9.27 4.76
C ALA A 134 15.58 -8.55 3.74
N ALA A 135 14.50 -7.93 4.21
CA ALA A 135 13.61 -7.12 3.36
C ALA A 135 14.34 -5.90 2.78
N ILE A 136 15.17 -5.21 3.58
CA ILE A 136 16.03 -4.12 3.09
C ILE A 136 17.00 -4.64 2.03
N LEU A 137 17.70 -5.75 2.30
CA LEU A 137 18.64 -6.36 1.36
C LEU A 137 17.98 -6.69 0.01
N TRP A 138 16.78 -7.26 0.06
CA TRP A 138 16.00 -7.53 -1.14
C TRP A 138 15.66 -6.24 -1.89
N ALA A 139 15.09 -5.25 -1.20
CA ALA A 139 14.64 -4.01 -1.83
C ALA A 139 15.80 -3.19 -2.41
N THR A 140 16.95 -3.15 -1.74
CA THR A 140 18.15 -2.48 -2.23
C THR A 140 18.71 -3.17 -3.47
N ALA A 141 18.68 -4.50 -3.52
CA ALA A 141 19.07 -5.26 -4.71
C ALA A 141 18.14 -4.99 -5.91
N GLN A 142 16.82 -4.91 -5.69
CA GLN A 142 15.85 -4.60 -6.76
C GLN A 142 16.01 -3.21 -7.35
N LEU A 143 16.49 -2.23 -6.58
CA LEU A 143 16.75 -0.89 -7.09
C LEU A 143 17.89 -0.83 -8.12
N LYS A 144 18.62 -1.94 -8.37
CA LYS A 144 19.77 -2.01 -9.29
C LYS A 144 20.72 -0.85 -9.12
N LEU A 145 20.91 -0.39 -7.88
CA LEU A 145 21.81 0.72 -7.58
C LEU A 145 23.25 0.23 -7.86
N LYS A 146 23.75 0.49 -9.08
CA LYS A 146 25.09 1.07 -9.15
C LYS A 146 25.00 2.30 -8.27
N LEU A 147 25.53 2.18 -7.06
CA LEU A 147 25.60 3.22 -6.04
C LEU A 147 26.13 4.48 -6.72
N THR A 148 25.21 5.34 -7.17
CA THR A 148 25.59 6.69 -7.56
C THR A 148 25.84 7.37 -6.23
N GLU A 149 27.06 7.87 -6.03
CA GLU A 149 27.62 8.45 -4.80
C GLU A 149 26.70 9.46 -4.06
N LYS A 150 25.64 9.93 -4.73
CA LYS A 150 24.59 10.81 -4.22
C LYS A 150 23.60 10.12 -3.27
N TYR A 151 23.36 8.81 -3.40
CA TYR A 151 22.37 8.06 -2.62
C TYR A 151 22.94 7.40 -1.36
N GLU A 152 24.25 7.12 -1.34
CA GLU A 152 24.94 6.56 -0.17
C GLU A 152 24.94 7.49 1.05
N LYS A 153 24.82 8.80 0.83
CA LYS A 153 25.05 9.81 1.88
C LYS A 153 23.80 10.20 2.68
N ASN A 154 22.59 9.73 2.33
CA ASN A 154 21.40 10.05 3.12
C ASN A 154 20.33 8.92 3.12
N PRO A 155 20.37 8.03 4.14
CA PRO A 155 19.40 6.94 4.31
C PRO A 155 17.93 7.38 4.28
N ARG A 156 17.63 8.60 4.74
CA ARG A 156 16.24 9.12 4.81
C ARG A 156 15.60 9.37 3.44
N ILE A 157 16.40 9.54 2.39
CA ILE A 157 15.91 9.70 1.02
C ILE A 157 15.60 8.33 0.40
N LEU A 158 16.34 7.30 0.80
CA LEU A 158 16.20 5.95 0.27
C LEU A 158 15.03 5.20 0.92
N GLY A 159 14.77 5.45 2.21
CA GLY A 159 13.70 4.83 2.99
C GLY A 159 12.34 4.80 2.30
N PRO A 160 11.79 5.94 1.80
CA PRO A 160 10.51 5.96 1.09
C PRO A 160 10.48 5.12 -0.20
N LYS A 161 11.60 5.05 -0.93
CA LYS A 161 11.72 4.22 -2.14
C LYS A 161 11.75 2.74 -1.80
N ILE A 162 12.53 2.37 -0.79
CA ILE A 162 12.55 0.99 -0.26
C ILE A 162 11.15 0.61 0.21
N ARG A 163 10.47 1.48 0.96
CA ARG A 163 9.09 1.25 1.41
C ARG A 163 8.15 1.00 0.23
N SER A 164 8.25 1.81 -0.83
CA SER A 164 7.43 1.64 -2.03
C SER A 164 7.65 0.31 -2.74
N LEU A 165 8.88 -0.22 -2.74
CA LEU A 165 9.19 -1.53 -3.33
C LEU A 165 8.72 -2.69 -2.46
N LEU A 166 8.90 -2.56 -1.14
CA LEU A 166 8.41 -3.56 -0.20
C LEU A 166 6.88 -3.65 -0.24
N GLY A 167 6.17 -2.55 -0.46
CA GLY A 167 4.72 -2.54 -0.60
C GLY A 167 4.05 -3.29 0.57
N ARG A 168 3.16 -4.24 0.25
CA ARG A 168 2.47 -5.10 1.23
C ARG A 168 3.38 -6.11 1.97
N ALA A 169 4.66 -6.23 1.63
CA ALA A 169 5.56 -7.15 2.32
C ALA A 169 6.03 -6.58 3.67
N ILE A 170 6.21 -5.25 3.76
CA ILE A 170 6.59 -4.57 5.01
C ILE A 170 5.57 -4.83 6.12
N ASP A 171 4.34 -5.04 5.69
CA ASP A 171 3.20 -5.27 6.54
C ASP A 171 3.32 -6.56 7.38
N HIS A 172 4.07 -7.52 6.89
CA HIS A 172 4.25 -8.78 7.62
C HIS A 172 5.38 -8.72 8.67
N ILE A 173 6.10 -7.59 8.77
CA ILE A 173 7.15 -7.38 9.76
C ILE A 173 6.56 -6.82 11.06
N CYS A 174 6.71 -7.57 12.15
CA CYS A 174 6.17 -7.19 13.45
C CYS A 174 7.15 -6.30 14.24
N PHE A 175 7.25 -5.01 13.89
CA PHE A 175 8.14 -4.05 14.55
C PHE A 175 7.95 -3.96 16.08
N SER A 176 6.75 -4.20 16.61
CA SER A 176 6.49 -4.19 18.06
C SER A 176 7.12 -5.36 18.83
N LYS A 177 7.68 -6.37 18.12
CA LYS A 177 8.43 -7.47 18.73
C LYS A 177 9.95 -7.23 18.70
N MET A 178 10.41 -6.11 18.13
CA MET A 178 11.81 -5.71 18.18
C MET A 178 12.12 -5.00 19.50
N SER A 179 13.38 -5.04 19.92
CA SER A 179 13.88 -4.26 21.05
C SER A 179 13.92 -2.76 20.72
N SER A 180 13.94 -1.92 21.76
CA SER A 180 14.08 -0.47 21.58
C SER A 180 15.43 -0.09 20.95
N GLU A 181 16.48 -0.85 21.23
CA GLU A 181 17.83 -0.68 20.65
C GLU A 181 17.79 -0.92 19.14
N GLU A 182 17.26 -2.07 18.70
CA GLU A 182 17.10 -2.38 17.27
C GLU A 182 16.25 -1.32 16.53
N MET A 183 15.20 -0.81 17.18
CA MET A 183 14.38 0.26 16.62
C MET A 183 15.19 1.56 16.44
N CYS A 184 15.94 1.99 17.44
CA CYS A 184 16.71 3.23 17.41
C CYS A 184 17.92 3.16 16.46
N ASP A 185 18.60 2.03 16.40
CA ASP A 185 19.87 1.90 15.68
C ASP A 185 19.67 1.53 14.21
N ILE A 186 18.60 0.80 13.88
CA ILE A 186 18.41 0.23 12.55
C ILE A 186 17.11 0.75 11.90
N VAL A 187 15.97 0.60 12.58
CA VAL A 187 14.66 0.88 11.96
C VAL A 187 14.42 2.38 11.75
N VAL A 188 14.63 3.21 12.77
CA VAL A 188 14.41 4.66 12.69
C VAL A 188 15.37 5.33 11.68
N PRO A 189 16.69 5.03 11.68
CA PRO A 189 17.62 5.62 10.71
C PRO A 189 17.34 5.21 9.26
N SER A 190 16.72 4.05 9.03
CA SER A 190 16.36 3.58 7.68
C SER A 190 15.41 4.53 6.92
N GLY A 191 14.62 5.33 7.64
CA GLY A 191 13.62 6.22 7.05
C GLY A 191 12.46 5.49 6.33
N ILE A 192 12.33 4.17 6.52
CA ILE A 192 11.29 3.34 5.89
C ILE A 192 9.93 3.55 6.59
N LEU A 193 9.94 3.81 7.90
CA LEU A 193 8.75 4.11 8.69
C LEU A 193 8.55 5.62 8.83
N SER A 194 7.30 6.04 8.85
CA SER A 194 6.88 7.40 9.18
C SER A 194 7.02 7.67 10.69
N ALA A 195 7.09 8.95 11.07
CA ALA A 195 7.14 9.35 12.47
C ALA A 195 5.94 8.83 13.27
N ASP A 196 4.73 8.84 12.68
CA ASP A 196 3.52 8.34 13.33
C ASP A 196 3.58 6.82 13.59
N GLU A 197 4.11 6.05 12.63
CA GLU A 197 4.32 4.60 12.80
C GLU A 197 5.32 4.30 13.92
N ILE A 198 6.44 5.03 13.95
CA ILE A 198 7.47 4.89 14.97
C ILE A 198 6.87 5.15 16.36
N VAL A 199 6.13 6.26 16.53
CA VAL A 199 5.47 6.58 17.81
C VAL A 199 4.49 5.48 18.21
N CYS A 200 3.65 5.00 17.30
CA CYS A 200 2.70 3.92 17.58
C CYS A 200 3.39 2.61 17.99
N ILE A 201 4.51 2.28 17.35
CA ILE A 201 5.30 1.09 17.70
C ILE A 201 5.88 1.23 19.10
N PHE A 202 6.48 2.39 19.44
CA PHE A 202 7.01 2.64 20.78
C PHE A 202 5.93 2.58 21.87
N VAL A 203 4.73 3.10 21.61
CA VAL A 203 3.59 2.97 22.54
C VAL A 203 3.23 1.49 22.75
N LYS A 204 3.23 0.66 21.71
CA LYS A 204 2.96 -0.79 21.82
C LYS A 204 4.05 -1.52 22.60
N ILE A 205 5.33 -1.22 22.33
CA ILE A 205 6.47 -1.83 23.04
C ILE A 205 6.39 -1.49 24.54
N THR A 206 6.20 -0.21 24.88
CA THR A 206 6.13 0.26 26.27
C THR A 206 4.87 -0.21 27.01
N SER A 207 3.75 -0.37 26.32
CA SER A 207 2.51 -0.90 26.91
C SER A 207 2.57 -2.41 27.15
N SER A 208 3.29 -3.16 26.31
CA SER A 208 3.46 -4.61 26.47
C SER A 208 4.34 -4.96 27.67
N ASN A 209 5.23 -4.04 28.07
CA ASN A 209 6.07 -4.16 29.27
C ASN A 209 5.32 -3.90 30.59
N LYS A 210 4.06 -3.43 30.53
CA LYS A 210 3.18 -3.27 31.70
C LYS A 210 2.21 -4.44 31.81
N THR A 211 2.59 -5.54 32.46
CA THR A 211 1.62 -6.56 32.89
C THR A 211 1.12 -6.25 34.30
N LEU A 212 -0.08 -5.66 34.37
CA LEU A 212 -1.21 -5.97 35.26
C LEU A 212 -2.16 -4.77 35.28
N GLU A 213 -3.23 -4.82 34.48
CA GLU A 213 -4.62 -4.86 34.97
C GLU A 213 -5.65 -4.77 33.83
N LYS A 214 -6.69 -5.57 34.02
CA LYS A 214 -7.85 -5.89 33.19
C LYS A 214 -8.46 -4.71 32.40
N ASN A 215 -8.28 -4.72 31.08
CA ASN A 215 -9.35 -4.86 30.05
C ASN A 215 -8.80 -4.44 28.67
N PRO A 216 -8.45 -5.36 27.75
CA PRO A 216 -8.21 -4.98 26.38
C PRO A 216 -9.56 -4.94 25.66
N LYS A 217 -10.22 -3.77 25.63
CA LYS A 217 -11.26 -3.55 24.62
C LYS A 217 -10.57 -3.46 23.27
N ASN A 218 -10.55 -4.61 22.57
CA ASN A 218 -10.36 -4.81 21.14
C ASN A 218 -9.89 -3.58 20.36
N ILE A 219 -8.58 -3.34 20.36
CA ILE A 219 -7.94 -2.56 19.31
C ILE A 219 -7.83 -3.49 18.10
N LYS A 220 -8.88 -3.53 17.28
CA LYS A 220 -8.78 -3.98 15.90
C LYS A 220 -8.19 -2.82 15.11
N VAL A 221 -6.88 -2.85 14.84
CA VAL A 221 -6.31 -2.06 13.75
C VAL A 221 -6.27 -2.97 12.53
N PRO A 222 -7.13 -2.79 11.52
CA PRO A 222 -6.91 -3.43 10.24
C PRO A 222 -5.81 -2.68 9.51
N PHE A 223 -5.03 -3.47 8.82
CA PHE A 223 -3.87 -3.06 8.10
C PHE A 223 -4.20 -3.18 6.62
N GLU A 224 -4.13 -2.05 5.93
CA GLU A 224 -4.16 -1.90 4.47
C GLU A 224 -3.52 -0.53 4.21
N SER A 225 -2.47 -0.48 3.40
CA SER A 225 -1.91 0.78 2.92
C SER A 225 -2.90 1.46 1.96
N GLN A 226 -3.89 2.14 2.54
CA GLN A 226 -4.75 3.10 1.85
C GLN A 226 -4.48 4.46 2.49
N SER A 227 -3.77 5.34 1.78
CA SER A 227 -3.61 6.70 2.26
C SER A 227 -4.93 7.46 2.04
N TRP A 228 -5.34 8.19 3.07
CA TRP A 228 -6.42 9.17 2.97
C TRP A 228 -6.00 10.24 1.95
N LYS A 229 -6.61 10.24 0.76
CA LYS A 229 -6.36 11.27 -0.26
C LYS A 229 -7.33 12.43 -0.07
N LEU A 230 -6.80 13.65 -0.08
CA LEU A 230 -7.58 14.88 -0.11
C LEU A 230 -8.30 14.99 -1.45
N ASN A 231 -9.63 15.06 -1.38
CA ASN A 231 -10.51 15.22 -2.51
C ASN A 231 -11.45 16.41 -2.28
N LYS A 232 -11.90 16.98 -3.39
CA LYS A 232 -12.85 18.09 -3.42
C LYS A 232 -14.04 17.67 -4.26
N TYR A 233 -15.24 17.80 -3.72
CA TYR A 233 -16.48 17.64 -4.47
C TYR A 233 -17.11 19.01 -4.68
N THR A 234 -17.01 19.50 -5.91
CA THR A 234 -17.65 20.75 -6.35
C THR A 234 -19.11 20.48 -6.68
N LEU A 235 -20.04 21.15 -6.00
CA LEU A 235 -21.47 20.96 -6.22
C LEU A 235 -21.96 21.65 -7.49
N PHE A 236 -21.48 22.87 -7.76
CA PHE A 236 -21.93 23.72 -8.86
C PHE A 236 -20.74 24.39 -9.55
N ASN A 237 -20.84 24.63 -10.86
CA ASN A 237 -19.79 25.34 -11.59
C ASN A 237 -19.78 26.80 -11.14
N GLY A 238 -18.61 27.34 -10.82
CA GLY A 238 -18.46 28.72 -10.36
C GLY A 238 -18.80 29.79 -11.42
N SER A 239 -19.33 29.42 -12.59
CA SER A 239 -19.65 30.33 -13.70
C SER A 239 -20.90 31.20 -13.45
N HIS A 240 -21.75 30.86 -12.47
CA HIS A 240 -23.01 31.58 -12.20
C HIS A 240 -23.17 31.96 -10.72
N ILE A 241 -22.14 32.54 -10.11
CA ILE A 241 -22.29 33.19 -8.81
C ILE A 241 -23.00 34.53 -9.00
N ASN A 242 -24.19 34.65 -8.42
CA ASN A 242 -24.99 35.86 -8.50
C ASN A 242 -24.76 36.70 -7.25
N SER A 243 -24.87 38.03 -7.38
CA SER A 243 -24.87 38.95 -6.26
C SER A 243 -26.30 39.15 -5.74
N GLY A 244 -26.43 39.31 -4.42
CA GLY A 244 -27.68 39.66 -3.76
C GLY A 244 -27.95 38.84 -2.50
N ALA A 245 -28.84 39.37 -1.67
CA ALA A 245 -29.05 38.95 -0.29
C ALA A 245 -30.37 38.16 -0.13
N TYR A 246 -30.30 36.84 -0.21
CA TYR A 246 -31.50 35.98 -0.28
C TYR A 246 -31.90 35.36 1.07
N SER A 247 -30.93 34.94 1.89
CA SER A 247 -31.17 34.30 3.20
C SER A 247 -29.95 34.44 4.11
N PHE A 248 -30.18 34.17 5.39
CA PHE A 248 -29.16 34.08 6.44
C PHE A 248 -28.59 32.67 6.57
N PHE A 249 -29.20 31.66 5.95
CA PHE A 249 -28.71 30.28 6.00
C PHE A 249 -29.11 29.45 4.77
N SER A 250 -28.30 28.42 4.50
CA SER A 250 -28.57 27.34 3.55
C SER A 250 -28.37 25.99 4.25
N ALA A 251 -29.12 24.99 3.80
CA ALA A 251 -28.99 23.62 4.27
C ALA A 251 -29.02 22.62 3.11
N LEU A 252 -27.99 21.80 3.05
CA LEU A 252 -27.75 20.78 2.04
C LEU A 252 -27.84 19.40 2.70
N GLY A 253 -28.77 18.57 2.25
CA GLY A 253 -28.84 17.15 2.60
C GLY A 253 -28.01 16.31 1.63
N PHE A 254 -27.17 15.43 2.16
CA PHE A 254 -26.38 14.53 1.34
C PHE A 254 -26.13 13.20 2.04
N LYS A 255 -25.89 12.18 1.24
CA LYS A 255 -25.56 10.81 1.64
C LYS A 255 -24.21 10.43 1.04
N VAL A 256 -23.41 9.65 1.78
CA VAL A 256 -22.11 9.19 1.29
C VAL A 256 -22.16 7.70 0.97
N HIS A 257 -21.66 7.28 -0.19
CA HIS A 257 -21.63 5.88 -0.65
C HIS A 257 -20.46 5.08 -0.08
N ARG A 258 -19.49 5.75 0.54
CA ARG A 258 -18.29 5.17 1.16
C ARG A 258 -17.94 5.95 2.42
N THR A 259 -17.24 5.33 3.36
CA THR A 259 -16.79 6.04 4.58
C THR A 259 -15.73 7.07 4.22
N VAL A 260 -15.97 8.34 4.55
CA VAL A 260 -15.04 9.46 4.27
C VAL A 260 -14.85 10.32 5.51
N LYS A 261 -13.70 10.99 5.63
CA LYS A 261 -13.48 12.03 6.65
C LYS A 261 -13.75 13.39 6.02
N ILE A 262 -14.72 14.14 6.53
CA ILE A 262 -14.97 15.51 6.04
C ILE A 262 -14.05 16.51 6.76
N ILE A 263 -13.41 17.37 6.00
CA ILE A 263 -12.38 18.29 6.49
C ILE A 263 -12.93 19.71 6.60
N GLY A 264 -13.77 20.11 5.65
CA GLY A 264 -14.30 21.46 5.59
C GLY A 264 -15.27 21.67 4.44
N LEU A 265 -15.84 22.87 4.39
CA LEU A 265 -16.74 23.31 3.33
C LEU A 265 -16.19 24.59 2.70
N THR A 266 -16.35 24.74 1.38
CA THR A 266 -16.27 26.07 0.77
C THR A 266 -17.66 26.67 0.79
N VAL A 267 -17.76 27.90 1.31
CA VAL A 267 -19.01 28.67 1.39
C VAL A 267 -18.80 30.05 0.79
N LEU A 268 -19.83 30.61 0.18
CA LEU A 268 -19.83 31.99 -0.30
C LEU A 268 -19.72 32.99 0.86
N SER A 269 -19.11 34.14 0.60
CA SER A 269 -18.86 35.13 1.65
C SER A 269 -20.11 35.88 2.12
N GLY A 270 -20.11 36.20 3.42
CA GLY A 270 -21.04 37.12 4.06
C GLY A 270 -20.58 38.57 3.98
N GLN A 271 -21.37 39.48 4.55
CA GLN A 271 -21.00 40.88 4.71
C GLN A 271 -19.75 41.03 5.60
N PRO A 272 -18.93 42.08 5.40
CA PRO A 272 -17.81 42.36 6.30
C PRO A 272 -18.27 42.47 7.75
N ARG A 273 -17.44 41.98 8.68
CA ARG A 273 -17.67 41.91 10.13
C ARG A 273 -18.71 40.87 10.58
N ASP A 274 -19.31 40.12 9.66
CA ASP A 274 -20.20 39.01 10.00
C ASP A 274 -19.41 37.73 10.33
N VAL A 275 -20.08 36.78 11.00
CA VAL A 275 -19.52 35.47 11.33
C VAL A 275 -20.29 34.39 10.61
N LEU A 276 -19.60 33.70 9.70
CA LEU A 276 -20.07 32.50 9.03
C LEU A 276 -19.98 31.32 9.99
N HIS A 277 -21.04 30.52 10.05
CA HIS A 277 -21.14 29.28 10.79
C HIS A 277 -21.43 28.14 9.84
N ILE A 278 -20.58 27.11 9.87
CA ILE A 278 -20.85 25.86 9.19
C ILE A 278 -21.05 24.74 10.20
N ASN A 279 -22.03 23.89 9.95
CA ASN A 279 -22.30 22.72 10.78
C ASN A 279 -22.61 21.50 9.92
N ILE A 280 -22.28 20.31 10.44
CA ILE A 280 -22.71 19.03 9.91
C ILE A 280 -23.53 18.34 10.98
N LYS A 281 -24.73 17.88 10.62
CA LYS A 281 -25.62 17.16 11.52
C LYS A 281 -25.96 15.77 10.97
N LYS A 282 -26.03 14.79 11.86
CA LYS A 282 -26.59 13.44 11.62
C LYS A 282 -27.84 13.30 12.48
N ASN A 283 -29.00 13.05 11.87
CA ASN A 283 -30.29 12.93 12.56
C ASN A 283 -30.56 14.08 13.56
N GLY A 284 -30.25 15.33 13.17
CA GLY A 284 -30.39 16.52 14.02
C GLY A 284 -29.28 16.77 15.04
N THR A 285 -28.43 15.78 15.33
CA THR A 285 -27.30 15.90 16.26
C THR A 285 -26.09 16.53 15.55
N CYS A 286 -25.48 17.55 16.15
CA CYS A 286 -24.31 18.23 15.57
C CYS A 286 -23.05 17.35 15.69
N CYS A 287 -22.50 16.94 14.55
CA CYS A 287 -21.27 16.15 14.45
C CYS A 287 -20.03 17.04 14.32
N GLY A 288 -20.19 18.24 13.78
CA GLY A 288 -19.09 19.17 13.61
C GLY A 288 -19.55 20.58 13.34
N LYS A 289 -18.75 21.54 13.82
CA LYS A 289 -19.00 22.97 13.69
C LYS A 289 -17.70 23.72 13.45
N ALA A 290 -17.77 24.78 12.66
CA ALA A 290 -16.70 25.74 12.50
C ALA A 290 -17.26 27.13 12.22
N LEU A 291 -16.45 28.14 12.52
CA LEU A 291 -16.79 29.53 12.30
C LEU A 291 -15.68 30.24 11.54
N PHE A 292 -16.05 31.28 10.80
CA PHE A 292 -15.13 32.16 10.09
C PHE A 292 -15.63 33.59 10.17
N VAL A 293 -14.74 34.54 10.48
CA VAL A 293 -15.09 35.96 10.61
C VAL A 293 -14.76 36.67 9.31
N CYS A 294 -15.77 37.25 8.66
CA CYS A 294 -15.61 38.03 7.44
C CYS A 294 -14.98 39.39 7.74
N ASN A 295 -14.04 39.81 6.90
CA ASN A 295 -13.43 41.13 6.86
C ASN A 295 -13.64 41.78 5.48
N ASP A 296 -13.22 43.03 5.31
CA ASP A 296 -13.38 43.77 4.05
C ASP A 296 -12.62 43.15 2.86
N GLU A 297 -11.61 42.31 3.14
CA GLU A 297 -10.79 41.60 2.15
C GLU A 297 -11.25 40.15 1.91
N THR A 298 -12.39 39.73 2.49
CA THR A 298 -12.83 38.33 2.40
C THR A 298 -13.18 37.99 0.94
N PRO A 299 -12.57 36.93 0.37
CA PRO A 299 -12.84 36.53 -1.00
C PRO A 299 -14.28 36.06 -1.16
N GLN A 300 -14.78 36.07 -2.40
CA GLN A 300 -16.15 35.65 -2.74
C GLN A 300 -16.50 34.22 -2.27
N GLN A 301 -15.49 33.34 -2.23
CA GLN A 301 -15.58 31.97 -1.70
C GLN A 301 -14.56 31.78 -0.58
N VAL A 302 -15.01 31.23 0.54
CA VAL A 302 -14.20 31.01 1.74
C VAL A 302 -14.20 29.53 2.07
N TYR A 303 -13.02 28.94 2.18
CA TYR A 303 -12.85 27.61 2.73
C TYR A 303 -12.80 27.66 4.25
N ILE A 304 -13.71 26.94 4.90
CA ILE A 304 -13.80 26.85 6.36
C ILE A 304 -13.54 25.40 6.77
N LYS A 305 -12.46 25.20 7.54
CA LYS A 305 -12.04 23.90 8.05
C LYS A 305 -12.76 23.57 9.36
N PHE A 306 -13.23 22.33 9.52
CA PHE A 306 -13.76 21.84 10.78
C PHE A 306 -12.67 21.67 11.83
N THR A 307 -12.99 22.00 13.07
CA THR A 307 -12.07 21.92 14.21
C THR A 307 -11.81 20.50 14.67
N ASN A 308 -12.81 19.62 14.53
CA ASN A 308 -12.74 18.22 14.90
C ASN A 308 -12.76 17.33 13.67
N GLU A 309 -12.17 16.14 13.78
CA GLU A 309 -12.32 15.10 12.76
C GLU A 309 -13.77 14.60 12.75
N ILE A 310 -14.40 14.63 11.58
CA ILE A 310 -15.77 14.17 11.39
C ILE A 310 -15.74 13.02 10.40
N ILE A 311 -16.10 11.82 10.87
CA ILE A 311 -16.20 10.62 10.02
C ILE A 311 -17.64 10.48 9.55
N LEU A 312 -17.82 10.45 8.24
CA LEU A 312 -19.12 10.21 7.61
C LEU A 312 -19.21 8.73 7.26
N GLU A 313 -20.10 8.02 7.94
CA GLU A 313 -20.41 6.62 7.70
C GLU A 313 -21.10 6.41 6.35
N ARG A 314 -20.77 5.29 5.69
CA ARG A 314 -21.42 4.84 4.47
C ARG A 314 -22.93 4.70 4.67
N ASP A 315 -23.66 5.12 3.65
CA ASP A 315 -25.10 5.01 3.52
C ASP A 315 -25.92 5.75 4.58
N VAL A 316 -25.30 6.69 5.30
CA VAL A 316 -25.96 7.56 6.28
C VAL A 316 -26.20 8.94 5.68
N GLU A 317 -27.37 9.51 5.99
CA GLU A 317 -27.73 10.87 5.59
C GLU A 317 -27.20 11.91 6.58
N TYR A 318 -26.61 12.97 6.03
CA TYR A 318 -26.07 14.11 6.76
C TYR A 318 -26.65 15.40 6.20
N LYS A 319 -26.69 16.41 7.06
CA LYS A 319 -27.12 17.77 6.70
C LYS A 319 -25.98 18.75 6.97
N ALA A 320 -25.41 19.31 5.91
CA ALA A 320 -24.50 20.45 6.01
C ALA A 320 -25.33 21.74 6.02
N THR A 321 -25.01 22.65 6.94
CA THR A 321 -25.63 23.96 7.03
C THR A 321 -24.57 25.03 7.00
N ALA A 322 -24.79 26.10 6.27
CA ALA A 322 -23.98 27.31 6.30
C ALA A 322 -24.89 28.50 6.60
N GLY A 323 -24.49 29.38 7.53
CA GLY A 323 -25.26 30.56 7.88
C GLY A 323 -24.40 31.71 8.39
N CYS A 324 -24.99 32.89 8.43
CA CYS A 324 -24.40 34.12 8.94
C CYS A 324 -25.06 34.52 10.27
N SER A 325 -24.36 35.25 11.13
CA SER A 325 -24.87 35.62 12.46
C SER A 325 -25.73 36.87 12.45
N PHE A 326 -25.31 37.87 11.68
CA PHE A 326 -25.86 39.22 11.77
C PHE A 326 -26.51 39.68 10.47
N ASN A 327 -25.91 39.33 9.32
CA ASN A 327 -26.31 39.80 8.00
C ASN A 327 -26.53 38.63 7.02
N LYS A 328 -26.98 38.94 5.81
CA LYS A 328 -27.19 37.95 4.74
C LYS A 328 -25.90 37.71 3.96
N PHE A 329 -25.85 36.59 3.21
CA PHE A 329 -24.79 36.34 2.25
C PHE A 329 -24.75 37.41 1.14
N ASN A 330 -23.55 37.75 0.67
CA ASN A 330 -23.36 38.70 -0.44
C ASN A 330 -23.63 38.06 -1.81
N TYR A 331 -23.36 36.76 -1.87
CA TYR A 331 -23.37 35.98 -3.09
C TYR A 331 -24.16 34.70 -2.89
N TYR A 332 -24.73 34.18 -3.97
CA TYR A 332 -25.43 32.91 -3.96
C TYR A 332 -25.26 32.18 -5.30
N VAL A 333 -25.45 30.86 -5.27
CA VAL A 333 -25.61 30.04 -6.47
C VAL A 333 -27.09 29.67 -6.58
N LYS A 334 -27.69 29.77 -7.77
CA LYS A 334 -29.03 29.23 -8.01
C LYS A 334 -28.95 27.71 -7.98
N ASN A 335 -29.97 27.05 -7.44
CA ASN A 335 -29.97 25.59 -7.46
C ASN A 335 -30.12 25.07 -8.89
N GLU A 336 -29.11 24.32 -9.30
CA GLU A 336 -29.12 23.49 -10.50
C GLU A 336 -28.98 22.02 -10.08
N GLU A 337 -28.96 21.10 -11.05
CA GLU A 337 -28.59 19.72 -10.72
C GLU A 337 -27.12 19.68 -10.26
N PRO A 338 -26.83 19.11 -9.07
CA PRO A 338 -25.48 19.05 -8.57
C PRO A 338 -24.64 18.11 -9.44
N TYR A 339 -23.35 18.42 -9.58
CA TYR A 339 -22.45 17.56 -10.37
C TYR A 339 -22.44 16.12 -9.86
N PHE A 340 -22.35 15.18 -10.79
CA PHE A 340 -22.22 13.77 -10.45
C PHE A 340 -21.01 13.54 -9.54
N SER A 341 -21.22 12.78 -8.47
CA SER A 341 -20.15 12.30 -7.62
C SER A 341 -20.32 10.81 -7.36
N PRO A 342 -19.28 9.99 -7.54
CA PRO A 342 -19.32 8.58 -7.19
C PRO A 342 -19.37 8.35 -5.67
N ILE A 343 -19.11 9.39 -4.86
CA ILE A 343 -18.98 9.31 -3.41
C ILE A 343 -20.18 9.96 -2.71
N PHE A 344 -20.71 11.05 -3.25
CA PHE A 344 -21.81 11.80 -2.64
C PHE A 344 -23.08 11.73 -3.49
N SER A 345 -24.21 11.50 -2.85
CA SER A 345 -25.53 11.76 -3.42
C SER A 345 -26.20 12.88 -2.65
N ILE A 346 -26.59 13.94 -3.35
CA ILE A 346 -27.38 15.02 -2.75
C ILE A 346 -28.83 14.54 -2.60
N THR A 347 -29.33 14.55 -1.37
CA THR A 347 -30.67 14.06 -1.03
C THR A 347 -31.68 15.21 -0.88
N ALA A 348 -31.21 16.40 -0.51
CA ALA A 348 -32.04 17.59 -0.41
C ALA A 348 -31.22 18.84 -0.73
N LEU A 349 -31.77 19.70 -1.59
CA LEU A 349 -31.24 21.03 -1.84
C LEU A 349 -32.05 22.08 -1.03
N PRO A 350 -31.43 23.22 -0.68
CA PRO A 350 -32.16 24.35 -0.10
C PRO A 350 -33.20 24.86 -1.12
N GLN A 351 -34.16 25.70 -0.72
CA GLN A 351 -35.11 26.27 -1.70
C GLN A 351 -34.45 27.41 -2.49
N ASN A 352 -34.48 27.33 -3.83
CA ASN A 352 -34.06 28.35 -4.80
C ASN A 352 -32.56 28.72 -4.89
N TYR A 353 -31.81 28.71 -3.79
CA TYR A 353 -30.41 29.15 -3.76
C TYR A 353 -29.56 28.35 -2.76
N ASN A 354 -28.24 28.30 -3.00
CA ASN A 354 -27.27 27.67 -2.11
C ASN A 354 -26.03 28.56 -1.90
N TYR A 355 -25.43 28.44 -0.72
CA TYR A 355 -24.21 29.13 -0.31
C TYR A 355 -23.01 28.17 -0.17
N ILE A 356 -23.23 26.86 -0.14
CA ILE A 356 -22.18 25.85 -0.08
C ILE A 356 -21.81 25.45 -1.50
N THR A 357 -20.56 25.68 -1.90
CA THR A 357 -20.09 25.39 -3.25
C THR A 357 -19.31 24.08 -3.33
N ASP A 358 -18.55 23.74 -2.27
CA ASP A 358 -17.69 22.57 -2.27
C ASP A 358 -17.68 21.83 -0.94
N ILE A 359 -17.54 20.51 -1.01
CA ILE A 359 -17.26 19.63 0.13
C ILE A 359 -15.82 19.12 0.01
N HIS A 360 -15.01 19.37 1.05
CA HIS A 360 -13.62 18.87 1.12
C HIS A 360 -13.55 17.67 2.05
N TYR A 361 -13.02 16.56 1.56
CA TYR A 361 -13.03 15.29 2.27
C TYR A 361 -11.79 14.46 1.97
N LEU A 362 -11.43 13.59 2.91
CA LEU A 362 -10.50 12.51 2.68
C LEU A 362 -11.30 11.25 2.34
N ALA A 363 -10.89 10.56 1.27
CA ALA A 363 -11.37 9.22 0.97
C ALA A 363 -10.19 8.27 0.88
N PHE A 364 -10.41 7.02 1.28
CA PHE A 364 -9.46 5.94 1.04
C PHE A 364 -9.41 5.63 -0.47
N SER A 365 -8.19 5.62 -1.04
CA SER A 365 -7.97 5.37 -2.47
C SER A 365 -7.61 3.93 -2.77
#